data_AF-M3FM71-F1
#
_entry.id   AF-M3FM71-F1
#
_cell.length_a   1.000
_cell.length_b   1.000
_cell.length_c   1.000
_cell.angle_alpha   90.00
_cell.angle_beta   90.00
_cell.angle_gamma   90.00
#
_symmetry.space_group_name_H-M   'P 1'
#
loop_
_entity.id
_entity.type
_entity.pdbx_description
1 polymer ?
#
loop_
_entity_poly.entity_id
_entity_poly.type
_entity_poly.pdbx_seq_one_letter_code
_entity_poly.pdbx_strand_id
1 'polypeptide(L)' 'MTEFTYDELRELSYLVWKTKTKFRVEIDSWERLKMFGADISEILLDQTKREFELFEALEFKLEKMKHSVPI' A
#
# COMPACT_ATOMS: atom_id res chain seq x y z
N MET A 1 -16.91 -8.05 16.46
CA MET A 1 -16.07 -7.84 15.26
C MET A 1 -16.98 -7.93 14.08
N THR A 2 -16.85 -7.05 13.09
CA THR A 2 -17.53 -7.24 11.81
C THR A 2 -16.85 -8.42 11.11
N GLU A 3 -17.59 -9.47 10.80
CA GLU A 3 -17.10 -10.59 10.00
C GLU A 3 -17.18 -10.18 8.54
N PHE A 4 -16.02 -10.07 7.89
CA PHE A 4 -15.97 -9.85 6.45
C PHE A 4 -16.17 -11.18 5.73
N THR A 5 -16.97 -11.16 4.67
CA THR A 5 -17.08 -12.26 3.71
C THR A 5 -15.78 -12.40 2.91
N TYR A 6 -15.58 -13.58 2.29
CA TYR A 6 -14.43 -13.79 1.41
C TYR A 6 -14.38 -12.79 0.25
N ASP A 7 -15.53 -12.49 -0.35
CA ASP A 7 -15.63 -11.54 -1.47
C ASP A 7 -15.28 -10.11 -1.05
N GLU A 8 -15.74 -9.67 0.13
CA GLU A 8 -15.34 -8.37 0.69
C GLU A 8 -13.82 -8.31 0.95
N LEU A 9 -13.22 -9.37 1.50
CA LEU A 9 -11.77 -9.45 1.70
C LEU A 9 -10.99 -9.45 0.39
N ARG A 10 -11.55 -10.07 -0.67
CA ARG A 10 -10.98 -10.06 -2.01
C ARG A 10 -11.01 -8.66 -2.60
N GLU A 11 -12.13 -7.95 -2.50
CA GLU A 11 -12.25 -6.57 -2.96
C GLU A 11 -11.29 -5.63 -2.20
N LEU A 12 -11.23 -5.75 -0.86
CA LEU A 12 -10.29 -5.00 -0.04
C LEU A 12 -8.83 -5.29 -0.43
N SER A 13 -8.48 -6.56 -0.70
CA SER A 13 -7.14 -6.94 -1.17
C SER A 13 -6.81 -6.25 -2.49
N TYR A 14 -7.77 -6.19 -3.43
CA TYR A 14 -7.59 -5.51 -4.70
C TYR A 14 -7.37 -4.00 -4.52
N LEU A 15 -8.14 -3.34 -3.64
CA LEU A 15 -7.98 -1.91 -3.36
C LEU A 15 -6.64 -1.59 -2.71
N VAL A 16 -6.19 -2.43 -1.76
CA VAL A 16 -4.87 -2.31 -1.13
C VAL A 16 -3.77 -2.47 -2.16
N TRP A 17 -3.81 -3.52 -2.98
CA TRP A 17 -2.83 -3.76 -4.04
C TRP A 17 -2.77 -2.59 -5.05
N LYS A 18 -3.94 -2.11 -5.50
CA LYS A 18 -4.05 -1.00 -6.45
C LYS A 18 -3.42 0.27 -5.89
N THR A 19 -3.64 0.56 -4.60
CA THR A 19 -3.12 1.76 -3.95
C THR A 19 -1.62 1.65 -3.69
N LYS A 20 -1.15 0.50 -3.19
CA LYS A 20 0.28 0.18 -3.05
C LYS A 20 1.04 0.34 -4.38
N THR A 21 0.45 -0.10 -5.48
CA THR A 21 1.04 0.07 -6.82
C THR A 21 1.20 1.54 -7.21
N LYS A 22 0.25 2.41 -6.85
CA LYS A 22 0.37 3.86 -7.09
C LYS A 22 1.52 4.47 -6.28
N PHE A 23 1.62 4.13 -5.00
CA PHE A 23 2.72 4.62 -4.17
C PHE A 23 4.10 4.19 -4.70
N ARG A 24 4.21 2.98 -5.27
CA ARG A 24 5.47 2.56 -5.92
C ARG A 24 5.86 3.48 -7.08
N VAL A 25 4.90 3.85 -7.93
CA VAL A 25 5.13 4.77 -9.06
C VAL A 25 5.48 6.19 -8.58
N GLU A 26 4.86 6.64 -7.50
CA GLU A 26 5.16 7.93 -6.87
C GLU A 26 6.57 7.95 -6.27
N ILE A 27 6.95 6.90 -5.53
CA ILE A 27 8.32 6.71 -5.01
C ILE A 27 9.34 6.82 -6.13
N ASP A 28 9.17 6.06 -7.23
CA ASP A 28 10.07 6.11 -8.38
C ASP A 28 10.17 7.53 -8.97
N SER A 29 9.08 8.30 -8.92
CA SER A 29 9.03 9.67 -9.43
C SER A 29 9.74 10.66 -8.50
N TRP A 30 9.56 10.51 -7.19
CA TRP A 30 10.28 11.31 -6.20
C TRP A 30 11.78 11.02 -6.19
N GLU A 31 12.18 9.75 -6.32
CA GLU A 31 13.59 9.37 -6.42
C GLU A 31 14.26 10.01 -7.64
N ARG A 32 13.56 10.07 -8.79
CA ARG A 32 14.05 10.82 -9.96
C ARG A 32 14.20 12.30 -9.67
N LEU A 33 13.20 12.94 -9.06
CA LEU A 33 13.24 14.38 -8.75
C LEU A 33 14.34 14.72 -7.72
N LYS A 34 14.59 13.81 -6.76
CA LYS A 34 15.68 13.94 -5.78
C LYS A 34 17.05 13.99 -6.46
N MET A 35 17.26 13.20 -7.52
CA MET A 35 18.50 13.24 -8.31
C MET A 35 18.74 14.60 -8.98
N PHE A 36 17.68 15.39 -9.22
CA PHE A 36 17.78 16.74 -9.77
C PHE A 36 17.86 17.85 -8.69
N GLY A 37 17.99 17.49 -7.41
CA GLY A 37 18.20 18.42 -6.30
C GLY A 37 16.92 19.13 -5.82
N ALA A 38 15.73 18.58 -6.09
CA ALA A 38 14.49 19.13 -5.59
C ALA A 38 14.31 18.85 -4.08
N ASP A 39 14.52 19.84 -3.23
CA ASP A 39 14.50 19.69 -1.75
C ASP A 39 13.17 19.11 -1.22
N ILE A 40 12.03 19.54 -1.79
CA ILE A 40 10.70 19.02 -1.41
C ILE A 40 10.50 17.53 -1.73
N SER A 41 11.28 16.98 -2.67
CA SER A 41 11.15 15.57 -3.08
C SER A 41 11.62 14.59 -2.00
N GLU A 42 12.50 14.97 -1.09
CA GLU A 42 12.97 14.10 -0.01
C GLU A 42 11.87 13.89 1.05
N ILE A 43 11.22 14.98 1.47
CA ILE A 43 10.10 14.91 2.42
C ILE A 43 8.95 14.07 1.83
N LEU A 44 8.61 14.31 0.56
CA LEU A 44 7.54 13.58 -0.12
C LEU A 44 7.91 12.11 -0.33
N LEU A 45 9.17 11.80 -0.69
CA LEU A 45 9.67 10.43 -0.80
C LEU A 45 9.52 9.66 0.50
N ASP A 46 9.94 10.26 1.62
CA ASP A 46 9.88 9.62 2.94
C ASP A 46 8.42 9.39 3.39
N GLN A 47 7.54 10.37 3.13
CA GLN A 47 6.10 10.22 3.39
C GLN A 47 5.49 9.10 2.56
N THR A 48 5.74 9.07 1.24
CA THR A 48 5.21 8.03 0.36
C THR A 48 5.75 6.64 0.72
N LYS A 49 7.02 6.52 1.16
CA LYS A 49 7.59 5.25 1.65
C LYS A 49 6.88 4.75 2.92
N ARG A 50 6.58 5.62 3.88
CA ARG A 50 5.81 5.24 5.08
C ARG A 50 4.41 4.77 4.73
N GLU A 51 3.71 5.48 3.85
CA GLU A 51 2.38 5.08 3.38
C GLU A 51 2.45 3.72 2.64
N PHE A 52 3.47 3.49 1.82
CA PHE A 52 3.68 2.21 1.16
C PHE A 52 3.82 1.06 2.17
N GLU A 53 4.64 1.22 3.21
CA GLU A 53 4.82 0.23 4.28
C GLU A 53 3.52 -0.07 5.05
N LEU A 54 2.68 0.95 5.30
CA LEU A 54 1.35 0.75 5.89
C LEU A 54 0.48 -0.16 5.03
N PHE A 55 0.52 0.02 3.71
CA PHE A 55 -0.23 -0.83 2.78
C PHE A 55 0.36 -2.24 2.67
N GLU A 56 1.68 -2.45 2.85
CA GLU A 56 2.24 -3.80 2.99
C GLU A 56 1.73 -4.51 4.25
N ALA A 57 1.68 -3.79 5.37
CA ALA A 57 1.14 -4.34 6.61
C ALA A 57 -0.37 -4.67 6.50
N LEU A 58 -1.13 -3.85 5.76
CA LEU A 58 -2.55 -4.11 5.47
C LEU A 58 -2.72 -5.35 4.57
N GLU A 59 -1.92 -5.48 3.51
CA GLU A 59 -1.92 -6.64 2.62
C GLU A 59 -1.68 -7.93 3.41
N PHE A 60 -0.69 -7.94 4.30
CA PHE A 60 -0.40 -9.08 5.17
C PHE A 60 -1.55 -9.41 6.14
N LYS A 61 -2.22 -8.40 6.70
CA LYS A 61 -3.39 -8.61 7.58
C LYS A 61 -4.58 -9.18 6.81
N LEU A 62 -4.86 -8.66 5.62
CA LEU A 62 -5.93 -9.17 4.76
C LEU A 62 -5.68 -10.61 4.34
N GLU A 63 -4.43 -10.98 4.05
CA GLU A 63 -4.07 -12.36 3.74
C GLU A 63 -4.39 -13.30 4.90
N LYS A 64 -4.04 -12.92 6.13
CA LYS A 64 -4.40 -13.70 7.32
C LYS A 64 -5.91 -13.82 7.52
N MET A 65 -6.66 -12.75 7.27
CA MET A 65 -8.11 -12.76 7.40
C MET A 65 -8.75 -13.72 6.38
N LYS A 66 -8.29 -13.72 5.12
CA LYS A 66 -8.80 -14.66 4.10
C LYS A 66 -8.59 -16.12 4.49
N HIS A 67 -7.45 -16.46 5.08
CA HIS A 67 -7.17 -17.81 5.58
C HIS A 67 -8.02 -18.21 6.80
N SER A 68 -8.62 -17.24 7.49
CA SER A 68 -9.51 -17.48 8.63
C SER A 68 -10.99 -17.58 8.26
N VAL A 69 -11.36 -17.25 7.02
CA VAL A 69 -12.73 -17.41 6.52
C VAL A 69 -12.93 -18.86 6.04
N PRO A 70 -13.89 -19.62 6.60
CA PRO A 70 -14.24 -20.95 6.09
C PRO A 70 -14.78 -20.84 4.67
N ILE A 71 -14.31 -21.72 3.77
CA ILE A 71 -14.79 -21.83 2.37
C ILE A 71 -16.07 -22.65 2.33
#